data_AF-A0A7K5BKJ2-F1
#
_entry.id   AF-A0A7K5BKJ2-F1
#
_cell.length_a   1.000
_cell.length_b   1.000
_cell.length_c   1.000
_cell.angle_alpha   90.00
_cell.angle_beta   90.00
_cell.angle_gamma   90.00
#
_symmetry.space_group_name_H-M   'P 1'
#
loop_
_entity.id
_entity.type
_entity.pdbx_description
1 polymer ?
#
loop_
_entity_poly.entity_id
_entity_poly.type
_entity_poly.pdbx_seq_one_letter_code
_entity_poly.pdbx_strand_id
1 'polypeptide(L)'
;QATWTWGPDGHGAILLVNCDRDDPKAATPDNRDAAIRSHNDLKDMSQMVLRARGPRTIFAGHRLLLHVDFSDSDKVGVFYGGNSVALEDYKHVLGGSKLSYTLKPSRHQEESVFYVEGLAFPDVNFSGLVAFHVTLLESPEKGQLETPIFTDTVVFRVAPWIMTPNTLAPLEVFVCSVEGNEDFVAAVGAVAEKAKCPLTVCPLPENRHDRWIQDEMEFGYVQAPHKTFPVVFDSPRDRGLKDFPVKSILGPDFGYVARQAPDGASSLDSFGNLEVSPPVTVRGKEYPLGRILIGSSFPRFGGRRMAKAVKDFLMAQKVQAPVELFSDWLQVGHVDEFLSFVPAPDRKGFRLLLASPSACYQLLREKQEEGYGEATMFHGLEKVPKPTINEILSNEGLRKFNCYVQ
;
A
#
# COMPACT_ATOMS: atom_id res chain seq x y z
N GLN A 1 14.76 17.72 22.59
CA GLN A 1 13.53 16.95 22.31
C GLN A 1 13.86 15.88 21.29
N ALA A 2 13.40 14.65 21.50
CA ALA A 2 13.54 13.60 20.50
C ALA A 2 12.71 13.98 19.26
N THR A 3 13.26 13.77 18.08
CA THR A 3 12.64 14.11 16.79
C THR A 3 12.91 13.01 15.79
N TRP A 4 12.15 13.03 14.69
CA TRP A 4 12.39 12.18 13.53
C TRP A 4 12.62 13.08 12.31
N THR A 5 13.63 12.79 11.48
CA THR A 5 14.02 13.63 10.34
C THR A 5 14.18 12.79 9.05
N TRP A 6 13.70 13.33 7.93
CA TRP A 6 13.85 12.70 6.60
C TRP A 6 15.28 12.88 6.08
N GLY A 7 15.71 11.96 5.21
CA GLY A 7 16.94 12.08 4.42
C GLY A 7 18.02 11.07 4.81
N PRO A 8 19.10 10.96 4.01
CA PRO A 8 20.19 10.01 4.28
C PRO A 8 20.92 10.30 5.59
N ASP A 9 21.01 11.58 5.98
CA ASP A 9 21.58 12.02 7.26
C ASP A 9 20.50 12.21 8.35
N GLY A 10 19.28 11.75 8.07
CA GLY A 10 18.17 11.79 9.00
C GLY A 10 18.32 10.77 10.12
N HIS A 11 17.45 10.88 11.13
CA HIS A 11 17.45 10.00 12.29
C HIS A 11 16.02 9.67 12.75
N GLY A 12 15.91 8.57 13.48
CA GLY A 12 14.66 8.10 14.07
C GLY A 12 14.34 6.66 13.65
N ALA A 13 13.60 5.95 14.50
CA ALA A 13 13.28 4.56 14.25
C ALA A 13 12.13 4.41 13.24
N ILE A 14 12.05 3.26 12.59
CA ILE A 14 10.95 2.89 11.68
C ILE A 14 10.11 1.82 12.36
N LEU A 15 8.80 1.88 12.18
CA LEU A 15 7.81 0.93 12.70
C LEU A 15 6.98 0.38 11.55
N LEU A 16 6.85 -0.94 11.43
CA LEU A 16 5.93 -1.53 10.47
C LEU A 16 4.52 -1.61 11.05
N VAL A 17 3.50 -1.42 10.20
CA VAL A 17 2.14 -1.84 10.55
C VAL A 17 2.11 -3.37 10.41
N ASN A 18 1.78 -4.07 11.49
CA ASN A 18 1.81 -5.53 11.56
C ASN A 18 0.53 -6.14 10.95
N CYS A 19 0.34 -5.89 9.65
CA CYS A 19 -0.92 -6.11 8.93
C CYS A 19 -0.96 -7.39 8.10
N ASP A 20 0.02 -8.27 8.21
CA ASP A 20 0.01 -9.61 7.65
C ASP A 20 -0.58 -10.61 8.65
N ARG A 21 -0.47 -11.90 8.33
CA ARG A 21 -1.04 -12.98 9.14
C ARG A 21 -0.08 -14.16 9.20
N ASP A 22 0.83 -14.10 10.15
CA ASP A 22 1.86 -15.11 10.34
C ASP A 22 1.36 -16.41 10.96
N ASP A 23 0.27 -16.35 11.75
CA ASP A 23 -0.45 -17.56 12.18
C ASP A 23 -1.50 -17.96 11.12
N PRO A 24 -1.30 -19.05 10.37
CA PRO A 24 -2.25 -19.47 9.34
C PRO A 24 -3.62 -19.86 9.90
N LYS A 25 -3.70 -20.12 11.22
CA LYS A 25 -4.94 -20.47 11.91
C LYS A 25 -5.71 -19.23 12.36
N ALA A 26 -5.11 -18.05 12.33
CA ALA A 26 -5.76 -16.81 12.71
C ALA A 26 -6.81 -16.39 11.66
N ALA A 27 -7.89 -15.77 12.14
CA ALA A 27 -8.95 -15.26 11.28
C ALA A 27 -8.69 -13.83 10.79
N THR A 28 -7.77 -13.11 11.42
CA THR A 28 -7.49 -11.69 11.21
C THR A 28 -5.98 -11.44 11.18
N PRO A 29 -5.52 -10.27 10.67
CA PRO A 29 -4.14 -9.85 10.80
C PRO A 29 -3.65 -9.81 12.25
N ASP A 30 -2.33 -9.91 12.44
CA ASP A 30 -1.71 -10.05 13.76
C ASP A 30 -1.95 -8.81 14.65
N ASN A 31 -1.95 -7.61 14.08
CA ASN A 31 -2.25 -6.36 14.80
C ASN A 31 -3.72 -6.17 15.26
N ARG A 32 -4.58 -7.19 15.13
CA ARG A 32 -6.00 -7.11 15.52
C ARG A 32 -6.28 -7.62 16.93
N ASP A 33 -5.27 -8.17 17.61
CA ASP A 33 -5.39 -8.55 19.00
C ASP A 33 -4.12 -8.21 19.80
N ALA A 34 -4.01 -8.75 21.01
CA ALA A 34 -2.94 -8.42 21.95
C ALA A 34 -2.13 -9.68 22.33
N ALA A 35 -2.04 -10.66 21.43
CA ALA A 35 -1.34 -11.91 21.62
C ALA A 35 -0.29 -12.13 20.52
N ILE A 36 0.89 -12.60 20.93
CA ILE A 36 1.94 -13.04 20.00
C ILE A 36 1.73 -14.53 19.75
N ARG A 37 1.47 -14.90 18.50
CA ARG A 37 1.17 -16.30 18.13
C ARG A 37 2.28 -16.99 17.36
N SER A 38 3.23 -16.23 16.82
CA SER A 38 4.32 -16.73 16.01
C SER A 38 5.64 -16.05 16.38
N HIS A 39 6.76 -16.73 16.12
CA HIS A 39 8.07 -16.08 16.16
C HIS A 39 8.34 -15.24 14.91
N ASN A 40 7.58 -15.45 13.82
CA ASN A 40 7.66 -14.59 12.65
C ASN A 40 7.05 -13.22 12.94
N ASP A 41 5.92 -13.19 13.64
CA ASP A 41 5.25 -11.95 14.09
C ASP A 41 6.21 -11.01 14.85
N LEU A 42 7.06 -11.57 15.73
CA LEU A 42 8.14 -10.81 16.40
C LEU A 42 9.18 -10.19 15.45
N LYS A 43 9.37 -10.73 14.24
CA LYS A 43 10.31 -10.21 13.23
C LYS A 43 9.72 -9.04 12.45
N ASP A 44 8.40 -8.87 12.44
CA ASP A 44 7.73 -7.71 11.86
C ASP A 44 7.80 -6.51 12.81
N MET A 45 7.81 -6.80 14.12
CA MET A 45 7.94 -5.80 15.17
C MET A 45 9.32 -5.15 15.24
N SER A 46 9.34 -3.88 15.63
CA SER A 46 10.57 -3.12 15.89
C SER A 46 11.01 -3.27 17.33
N GLN A 47 12.31 -3.47 17.56
CA GLN A 47 12.85 -3.59 18.91
C GLN A 47 13.10 -2.21 19.56
N MET A 48 12.58 -2.03 20.76
CA MET A 48 12.89 -0.89 21.63
C MET A 48 13.58 -1.38 22.90
N VAL A 49 14.83 -0.97 23.12
CA VAL A 49 15.66 -1.49 24.21
C VAL A 49 15.84 -0.43 25.28
N LEU A 50 15.30 -0.70 26.47
CA LEU A 50 15.55 0.12 27.66
C LEU A 50 16.80 -0.40 28.38
N ARG A 51 17.82 0.45 28.50
CA ARG A 51 19.04 0.17 29.27
C ARG A 51 19.07 0.97 30.55
N ALA A 52 19.07 0.30 31.70
CA ALA A 52 19.12 0.94 33.02
C ALA A 52 20.35 0.46 33.81
N ARG A 53 21.39 1.29 33.85
CA ARG A 53 22.65 1.02 34.56
C ARG A 53 22.80 1.91 35.79
N GLY A 54 23.09 1.31 36.94
CA GLY A 54 23.30 2.03 38.19
C GLY A 54 23.01 1.19 39.44
N PRO A 55 23.11 1.79 40.64
CA PRO A 55 22.83 1.11 41.90
C PRO A 55 21.39 0.61 41.95
N ARG A 56 21.18 -0.70 42.08
CA ARG A 56 19.82 -1.29 42.11
C ARG A 56 19.00 -0.88 43.34
N THR A 57 19.68 -0.40 44.39
CA THR A 57 19.05 0.14 45.61
C THR A 57 18.17 1.37 45.33
N ILE A 58 18.40 2.09 44.22
CA ILE A 58 17.56 3.24 43.84
C ILE A 58 16.09 2.82 43.65
N PHE A 59 15.85 1.60 43.14
CA PHE A 59 14.51 1.07 42.88
C PHE A 59 13.73 0.66 44.14
N ALA A 60 14.30 0.89 45.34
CA ALA A 60 13.54 0.81 46.60
C ALA A 60 12.60 2.03 46.78
N GLY A 61 12.97 3.19 46.24
CA GLY A 61 12.19 4.43 46.29
C GLY A 61 11.90 5.03 44.91
N HIS A 62 12.25 4.33 43.83
CA HIS A 62 12.07 4.81 42.46
C HIS A 62 11.52 3.72 41.57
N ARG A 63 10.84 4.11 40.49
CA ARG A 63 10.35 3.19 39.47
C ARG A 63 10.50 3.77 38.07
N LEU A 64 10.65 2.89 37.09
CA LEU A 64 10.66 3.27 35.68
C LEU A 64 9.26 3.06 35.11
N LEU A 65 8.69 4.12 34.54
CA LEU A 65 7.40 4.09 33.87
C LEU A 65 7.62 4.27 32.37
N LEU A 66 7.38 3.22 31.59
CA LEU A 66 7.27 3.30 30.14
C LEU A 66 5.84 3.76 29.81
N HIS A 67 5.66 4.76 28.96
CA HIS A 67 4.33 5.27 28.60
C HIS A 67 4.29 5.84 27.18
N VAL A 68 3.07 5.94 26.66
CA VAL A 68 2.73 6.48 25.34
C VAL A 68 1.61 7.51 25.49
N ASP A 69 1.59 8.52 24.64
CA ASP A 69 0.53 9.51 24.63
C ASP A 69 -0.82 8.88 24.27
N PHE A 70 -1.89 9.40 24.89
CA PHE A 70 -3.26 8.92 24.66
C PHE A 70 -3.69 9.02 23.19
N SER A 71 -3.19 10.01 22.45
CA SER A 71 -3.52 10.20 21.02
C SER A 71 -2.96 9.10 20.11
N ASP A 72 -1.93 8.40 20.58
CA ASP A 72 -1.19 7.41 19.82
C ASP A 72 -1.43 5.98 20.32
N SER A 73 -2.10 5.82 21.47
CA SER A 73 -2.28 4.51 22.10
C SER A 73 -3.11 3.54 21.25
N ASP A 74 -4.00 4.04 20.39
CA ASP A 74 -4.75 3.24 19.43
C ASP A 74 -3.97 2.92 18.14
N LYS A 75 -2.73 3.41 18.00
CA LYS A 75 -1.88 3.25 16.80
C LYS A 75 -0.72 2.29 17.01
N VAL A 76 -0.47 1.84 18.23
CA VAL A 76 0.67 0.97 18.56
C VAL A 76 0.33 -0.11 19.57
N GLY A 77 0.98 -1.26 19.42
CA GLY A 77 1.05 -2.32 20.43
C GLY A 77 2.50 -2.49 20.88
N VAL A 78 2.72 -2.69 22.19
CA VAL A 78 4.05 -2.95 22.74
C VAL A 78 4.01 -4.20 23.59
N PHE A 79 4.95 -5.11 23.35
CA PHE A 79 5.05 -6.39 24.03
C PHE A 79 6.37 -6.54 24.78
N TYR A 80 6.31 -7.30 25.88
CA TYR A 80 7.46 -7.59 26.72
C TYR A 80 7.41 -9.02 27.26
N GLY A 81 8.41 -9.84 26.93
CA GLY A 81 8.56 -11.22 27.39
C GLY A 81 9.56 -11.41 28.55
N GLY A 82 10.15 -10.32 29.06
CA GLY A 82 11.22 -10.41 30.05
C GLY A 82 12.47 -11.08 29.47
N ASN A 83 12.90 -12.18 30.09
CA ASN A 83 14.02 -13.01 29.62
C ASN A 83 13.52 -14.32 28.95
N SER A 84 12.20 -14.48 28.79
CA SER A 84 11.64 -15.70 28.20
C SER A 84 11.72 -15.64 26.69
N VAL A 85 11.90 -16.82 26.09
CA VAL A 85 11.76 -17.05 24.65
C VAL A 85 10.41 -17.70 24.31
N ALA A 86 9.63 -18.10 25.31
CA ALA A 86 8.31 -18.69 25.10
C ALA A 86 7.29 -17.61 24.73
N LEU A 87 6.52 -17.83 23.67
CA LEU A 87 5.57 -16.83 23.13
C LEU A 87 4.48 -16.48 24.14
N GLU A 88 4.02 -17.46 24.93
CA GLU A 88 3.01 -17.27 25.97
C GLU A 88 3.43 -16.31 27.10
N ASP A 89 4.73 -16.05 27.25
CA ASP A 89 5.26 -15.15 28.28
C ASP A 89 5.28 -13.68 27.82
N TYR A 90 5.10 -13.41 26.52
CA TYR A 90 5.03 -12.05 25.99
C TYR A 90 3.71 -11.39 26.38
N LYS A 91 3.80 -10.30 27.13
CA LYS A 91 2.65 -9.54 27.59
C LYS A 91 2.52 -8.26 26.78
N HIS A 92 1.31 -7.96 26.33
CA HIS A 92 0.95 -6.64 25.82
C HIS A 92 1.00 -5.62 26.98
N VAL A 93 1.98 -4.72 26.95
CA VAL A 93 2.30 -3.77 28.03
C VAL A 93 1.86 -2.33 27.76
N LEU A 94 1.86 -1.89 26.50
CA LEU A 94 1.30 -0.59 26.07
C LEU A 94 0.45 -0.77 24.82
N GLY A 95 -0.56 0.09 24.65
CA GLY A 95 -1.47 0.09 23.51
C GLY A 95 -2.94 -0.03 23.93
N GLY A 96 -3.84 0.49 23.10
CA GLY A 96 -5.27 0.60 23.38
C GLY A 96 -5.53 1.37 24.68
N SER A 97 -6.05 0.67 25.70
CA SER A 97 -6.32 1.21 27.03
C SER A 97 -5.11 1.21 27.97
N LYS A 98 -3.99 0.55 27.61
CA LYS A 98 -2.77 0.49 28.42
C LYS A 98 -1.83 1.63 28.03
N LEU A 99 -1.94 2.75 28.74
CA LEU A 99 -1.13 3.95 28.46
C LEU A 99 0.26 3.90 29.10
N SER A 100 0.45 3.08 30.13
CA SER A 100 1.71 3.00 30.85
C SER A 100 1.99 1.62 31.42
N TYR A 101 3.28 1.32 31.60
CA TYR A 101 3.79 0.09 32.15
C TYR A 101 4.93 0.37 33.12
N THR A 102 4.80 -0.06 34.38
CA THR A 102 5.86 0.07 35.37
C THR A 102 6.84 -1.10 35.25
N LEU A 103 8.10 -0.79 34.95
CA LEU A 103 9.16 -1.78 35.00
C LEU A 103 9.73 -1.91 36.41
N LYS A 104 10.01 -3.15 36.79
CA LYS A 104 10.82 -3.49 37.97
C LYS A 104 12.08 -4.21 37.47
N PRO A 105 13.20 -3.50 37.30
CA PRO A 105 14.44 -4.12 36.83
C PRO A 105 14.87 -5.24 37.78
N SER A 106 15.13 -6.44 37.25
CA SER A 106 15.62 -7.55 38.06
C SER A 106 17.11 -7.36 38.40
N ARG A 107 17.62 -8.04 39.44
CA ARG A 107 19.00 -7.88 39.92
C ARG A 107 20.07 -8.16 38.85
N HIS A 108 19.74 -8.98 37.84
CA HIS A 108 20.68 -9.44 36.81
C HIS A 108 20.37 -8.89 35.41
N GLN A 109 19.37 -8.01 35.27
CA GLN A 109 18.92 -7.52 33.97
C GLN A 109 19.18 -6.01 33.82
N GLU A 110 20.20 -5.66 33.02
CA GLU A 110 20.49 -4.28 32.65
C GLU A 110 19.65 -3.79 31.47
N GLU A 111 19.18 -4.72 30.64
CA GLU A 111 18.46 -4.41 29.40
C GLU A 111 17.09 -5.10 29.37
N SER A 112 16.06 -4.34 29.00
CA SER A 112 14.71 -4.83 28.74
C SER A 112 14.37 -4.56 27.27
N VAL A 113 14.14 -5.64 26.52
CA VAL A 113 13.81 -5.58 25.09
C VAL A 113 12.29 -5.62 24.93
N PHE A 114 11.73 -4.58 24.34
CA PHE A 114 10.34 -4.47 23.96
C PHE A 114 10.20 -4.67 22.46
N TYR A 115 9.09 -5.25 22.04
CA TYR A 115 8.72 -5.42 20.64
C TYR A 115 7.52 -4.52 20.36
N VAL A 116 7.64 -3.69 19.33
CA VAL A 116 6.68 -2.63 19.00
C VAL A 116 6.08 -2.93 17.63
N GLU A 117 4.76 -2.92 17.54
CA GLU A 117 4.01 -3.02 16.29
C GLU A 117 3.19 -1.76 16.02
N GLY A 118 3.03 -1.41 14.74
CA GLY A 118 2.06 -0.42 14.30
C GLY A 118 0.69 -1.05 14.06
N LEU A 119 -0.37 -0.37 14.51
CA LEU A 119 -1.76 -0.80 14.33
C LEU A 119 -2.47 -0.03 13.21
N ALA A 120 -1.88 1.08 12.75
CA ALA A 120 -2.47 1.94 11.74
C ALA A 120 -1.40 2.56 10.85
N PHE A 121 -1.69 2.63 9.55
CA PHE A 121 -0.89 3.38 8.59
C PHE A 121 -1.06 4.89 8.77
N PRO A 122 -0.09 5.72 8.30
CA PRO A 122 -0.27 7.16 8.18
C PRO A 122 -1.57 7.48 7.44
N ASP A 123 -2.33 8.44 7.97
CA ASP A 123 -3.63 8.86 7.43
C ASP A 123 -3.90 10.34 7.77
N VAL A 124 -5.05 10.89 7.34
CA VAL A 124 -5.42 12.31 7.58
C VAL A 124 -5.33 12.71 9.06
N ASN A 125 -5.70 11.80 9.97
CA ASN A 125 -5.68 12.03 11.41
C ASN A 125 -4.45 11.43 12.10
N PHE A 126 -3.47 10.92 11.35
CA PHE A 126 -2.27 10.30 11.92
C PHE A 126 -1.05 10.57 11.06
N SER A 127 -0.13 11.39 11.57
CA SER A 127 1.07 11.83 10.84
C SER A 127 2.07 10.70 10.52
N GLY A 128 1.86 9.53 11.12
CA GLY A 128 2.77 8.40 11.10
C GLY A 128 3.88 8.50 12.15
N LEU A 129 3.87 9.48 13.07
CA LEU A 129 4.85 9.57 14.15
C LEU A 129 4.22 9.12 15.47
N VAL A 130 4.98 8.33 16.24
CA VAL A 130 4.60 7.90 17.60
C VAL A 130 5.79 8.08 18.53
N ALA A 131 5.56 8.65 19.70
CA ALA A 131 6.58 8.83 20.72
C ALA A 131 6.36 7.86 21.89
N PHE A 132 7.45 7.23 22.34
CA PHE A 132 7.46 6.44 23.57
C PHE A 132 8.39 7.10 24.57
N HIS A 133 7.93 7.13 25.82
CA HIS A 133 8.61 7.82 26.90
C HIS A 133 8.96 6.86 28.02
N VAL A 134 10.15 7.02 28.60
CA VAL A 134 10.49 6.35 29.86
C VAL A 134 10.77 7.41 30.90
N THR A 135 9.96 7.42 31.96
CA THR A 135 10.10 8.35 33.09
C THR A 135 10.60 7.61 34.32
N LEU A 136 11.69 8.10 34.92
CA LEU A 136 12.10 7.73 36.26
C LEU A 136 11.27 8.54 37.27
N LEU A 137 10.45 7.85 38.04
CA LEU A 137 9.61 8.43 39.08
C LEU A 137 10.23 8.17 40.45
N GLU A 138 10.33 9.21 41.26
CA GLU A 138 10.47 9.06 42.71
C GLU A 138 9.11 8.68 43.29
N SER A 139 9.09 7.59 44.06
CA SER A 139 7.94 7.19 44.85
C SER A 139 8.33 7.35 46.32
N PRO A 140 7.96 8.47 46.98
CA PRO A 140 8.08 8.55 48.42
C PRO A 140 7.19 7.49 49.09
N GLU A 141 7.26 7.40 50.42
CA GLU A 141 6.45 6.46 51.22
C GLU A 141 4.98 6.34 50.76
N LYS A 142 4.37 5.17 50.99
CA LYS A 142 2.99 4.86 50.57
C LYS A 142 2.02 6.00 50.88
N GLY A 143 1.45 6.60 49.82
CA GLY A 143 0.41 7.64 49.92
C GLY A 143 0.84 9.04 49.48
N GLN A 144 2.11 9.26 49.13
CA GLN A 144 2.58 10.53 48.57
C GLN A 144 2.50 10.55 47.04
N LEU A 145 2.43 11.76 46.47
CA LEU A 145 2.45 11.98 45.02
C LEU A 145 3.82 11.63 44.46
N GLU A 146 3.82 10.89 43.36
CA GLU A 146 5.05 10.54 42.66
C GLU A 146 5.58 11.73 41.87
N THR A 147 6.91 11.89 41.88
CA THR A 147 7.58 13.03 41.24
C THR A 147 8.46 12.55 40.08
N PRO A 148 8.29 13.07 38.85
CA PRO A 148 9.18 12.74 37.74
C PRO A 148 10.55 13.38 37.92
N ILE A 149 11.60 12.55 37.90
CA ILE A 149 13.00 13.00 38.00
C ILE A 149 13.60 13.21 36.61
N PHE A 150 13.35 12.26 35.70
CA PHE A 150 13.97 12.24 34.39
C PHE A 150 13.06 11.54 33.39
N THR A 151 12.99 12.06 32.17
CA THR A 151 12.27 11.43 31.05
C THR A 151 13.17 11.40 29.83
N ASP A 152 13.27 10.22 29.22
CA ASP A 152 13.84 10.04 27.89
C ASP A 152 12.74 9.65 26.89
N THR A 153 12.96 9.90 25.61
CA THR A 153 11.95 9.72 24.56
C THR A 153 12.58 9.19 23.27
N VAL A 154 11.90 8.23 22.64
CA VAL A 154 12.20 7.78 21.29
C VAL A 154 11.00 8.04 20.39
N VAL A 155 11.26 8.40 19.13
CA VAL A 155 10.21 8.68 18.14
C VAL A 155 10.35 7.70 16.99
N PHE A 156 9.27 6.98 16.70
CA PHE A 156 9.14 6.08 15.57
C PHE A 156 8.35 6.75 14.44
N ARG A 157 8.70 6.43 13.20
CA ARG A 157 7.86 6.66 12.03
C ARG A 157 7.27 5.34 11.56
N VAL A 158 5.95 5.27 11.47
CA VAL A 158 5.25 4.18 10.79
C VAL A 158 5.59 4.22 9.30
N ALA A 159 6.04 3.08 8.77
CA ALA A 159 6.37 2.91 7.37
C ALA A 159 5.13 3.17 6.50
N PRO A 160 5.26 3.96 5.41
CA PRO A 160 4.15 4.18 4.49
C PRO A 160 3.90 2.93 3.63
N TRP A 161 2.69 2.82 3.08
CA TRP A 161 2.43 1.91 1.98
C TRP A 161 2.97 2.49 0.66
N ILE A 162 3.65 1.67 -0.14
CA ILE A 162 4.38 2.09 -1.34
C ILE A 162 3.99 1.21 -2.54
N MET A 163 3.56 1.81 -3.65
CA MET A 163 3.24 1.14 -4.92
C MET A 163 4.47 0.83 -5.75
N THR A 164 4.35 -0.12 -6.68
CA THR A 164 5.39 -0.50 -7.63
C THR A 164 5.01 -0.13 -9.07
N PRO A 165 5.85 0.64 -9.81
CA PRO A 165 5.56 0.96 -11.21
C PRO A 165 5.82 -0.23 -12.15
N ASN A 166 5.15 -0.24 -13.31
CA ASN A 166 5.28 -1.24 -14.39
C ASN A 166 6.72 -1.41 -14.94
N THR A 167 7.66 -0.54 -14.56
CA THR A 167 9.07 -0.63 -14.92
C THR A 167 9.88 -1.55 -14.01
N LEU A 168 9.34 -2.01 -12.88
CA LEU A 168 9.98 -3.01 -12.04
C LEU A 168 9.80 -4.42 -12.63
N ALA A 169 10.69 -5.33 -12.25
CA ALA A 169 10.57 -6.73 -12.66
C ALA A 169 9.31 -7.34 -12.00
N PRO A 170 8.46 -8.05 -12.77
CA PRO A 170 7.28 -8.69 -12.21
C PRO A 170 7.70 -9.88 -11.32
N LEU A 171 6.98 -10.07 -10.22
CA LEU A 171 7.22 -11.17 -9.27
C LEU A 171 6.12 -12.21 -9.27
N GLU A 172 4.88 -11.82 -9.60
CA GLU A 172 3.74 -12.71 -9.76
C GLU A 172 2.71 -12.04 -10.68
N VAL A 173 1.97 -12.83 -11.46
CA VAL A 173 0.85 -12.38 -12.29
C VAL A 173 -0.44 -13.01 -11.80
N PHE A 174 -1.49 -12.20 -11.68
CA PHE A 174 -2.81 -12.65 -11.27
C PHE A 174 -3.80 -12.56 -12.43
N VAL A 175 -4.65 -13.59 -12.60
CA VAL A 175 -5.70 -13.62 -13.61
C VAL A 175 -6.92 -14.39 -13.13
N CYS A 176 -8.13 -13.95 -13.49
CA CYS A 176 -9.35 -14.71 -13.21
C CYS A 176 -9.64 -15.72 -14.33
N SER A 177 -9.94 -16.96 -13.95
CA SER A 177 -10.57 -17.92 -14.86
C SER A 177 -12.09 -17.81 -14.73
N VAL A 178 -12.74 -17.43 -15.82
CA VAL A 178 -14.20 -17.30 -15.93
C VAL A 178 -14.67 -18.09 -17.16
N GLU A 179 -15.98 -18.34 -17.26
CA GLU A 179 -16.53 -19.07 -18.41
C GLU A 179 -16.17 -18.40 -19.75
N GLY A 180 -15.57 -19.16 -20.67
CA GLY A 180 -15.26 -18.73 -22.02
C GLY A 180 -14.00 -17.87 -22.18
N ASN A 181 -13.07 -17.88 -21.20
CA ASN A 181 -11.79 -17.17 -21.29
C ASN A 181 -10.54 -18.08 -21.24
N GLU A 182 -10.70 -19.38 -21.50
CA GLU A 182 -9.64 -20.38 -21.35
C GLU A 182 -8.40 -20.06 -22.21
N ASP A 183 -8.61 -19.68 -23.48
CA ASP A 183 -7.54 -19.29 -24.40
C ASP A 183 -6.80 -18.02 -23.92
N PHE A 184 -7.53 -17.08 -23.32
CA PHE A 184 -6.93 -15.86 -22.75
C PHE A 184 -6.06 -16.19 -21.53
N VAL A 185 -6.55 -17.03 -20.61
CA VAL A 185 -5.77 -17.46 -19.44
C VAL A 185 -4.52 -18.22 -19.88
N ALA A 186 -4.62 -19.09 -20.88
CA ALA A 186 -3.48 -19.80 -21.45
C ALA A 186 -2.44 -18.85 -22.08
N ALA A 187 -2.90 -17.82 -22.81
CA ALA A 187 -2.01 -16.82 -23.40
C ALA A 187 -1.29 -15.97 -22.32
N VAL A 188 -2.00 -15.55 -21.27
CA VAL A 188 -1.38 -14.87 -20.12
C VAL A 188 -0.36 -15.77 -19.44
N GLY A 189 -0.66 -17.05 -19.27
CA GLY A 189 0.28 -18.03 -18.71
C GLY A 189 1.55 -18.19 -19.55
N ALA A 190 1.44 -18.24 -20.88
CA ALA A 190 2.61 -18.29 -21.75
C ALA A 190 3.48 -17.02 -21.66
N VAL A 191 2.86 -15.84 -21.49
CA VAL A 191 3.60 -14.57 -21.26
C VAL A 191 4.29 -14.58 -19.90
N ALA A 192 3.60 -15.03 -18.83
CA ALA A 192 4.16 -15.15 -17.49
C ALA A 192 5.35 -16.13 -17.45
N GLU A 193 5.23 -17.29 -18.11
CA GLU A 193 6.31 -18.26 -18.26
C GLU A 193 7.53 -17.65 -18.96
N LYS A 194 7.31 -16.94 -20.08
CA LYS A 194 8.40 -16.22 -20.79
C LYS A 194 9.06 -15.16 -19.92
N ALA A 195 8.30 -14.49 -19.06
CA ALA A 195 8.79 -13.52 -18.08
C ALA A 195 9.42 -14.17 -16.84
N LYS A 196 9.39 -15.51 -16.71
CA LYS A 196 9.81 -16.28 -15.52
C LYS A 196 9.08 -15.84 -14.25
N CYS A 197 7.80 -15.53 -14.41
CA CYS A 197 6.94 -15.02 -13.37
C CYS A 197 5.88 -16.08 -13.01
N PRO A 198 5.73 -16.44 -11.73
CA PRO A 198 4.60 -17.22 -11.24
C PRO A 198 3.25 -16.66 -11.72
N LEU A 199 2.31 -17.56 -12.00
CA LEU A 199 0.93 -17.23 -12.37
C LEU A 199 -0.02 -17.77 -11.29
N THR A 200 -0.82 -16.88 -10.72
CA THR A 200 -1.92 -17.23 -9.82
C THR A 200 -3.26 -17.01 -10.51
N VAL A 201 -4.03 -18.09 -10.63
CA VAL A 201 -5.34 -18.09 -11.30
C VAL A 201 -6.44 -18.10 -10.25
N CYS A 202 -7.22 -17.02 -10.17
CA CYS A 202 -8.41 -16.95 -9.31
C CYS A 202 -9.56 -17.74 -9.97
N PRO A 203 -10.03 -18.86 -9.36
CA PRO A 203 -11.03 -19.72 -9.98
C PRO A 203 -12.45 -19.14 -9.86
N LEU A 204 -13.37 -19.64 -10.69
CA LEU A 204 -14.76 -19.18 -10.76
C LEU A 204 -15.49 -19.13 -9.40
N PRO A 205 -15.36 -20.11 -8.48
CA PRO A 205 -16.02 -20.04 -7.18
C PRO A 205 -15.58 -18.86 -6.30
N GLU A 206 -14.35 -18.37 -6.48
CA GLU A 206 -13.80 -17.23 -5.75
C GLU A 206 -14.14 -15.91 -6.46
N ASN A 207 -14.00 -15.86 -7.79
CA ASN A 207 -14.21 -14.64 -8.55
C ASN A 207 -15.68 -14.31 -8.81
N ARG A 208 -16.60 -15.30 -8.73
CA ARG A 208 -18.05 -15.09 -8.91
C ARG A 208 -18.39 -14.36 -10.23
N HIS A 209 -17.74 -14.77 -11.32
CA HIS A 209 -17.80 -14.17 -12.67
C HIS A 209 -17.19 -12.77 -12.81
N ASP A 210 -16.57 -12.25 -11.76
CA ASP A 210 -15.84 -10.98 -11.83
C ASP A 210 -14.44 -11.21 -12.39
N ARG A 211 -14.23 -10.72 -13.61
CA ARG A 211 -12.97 -10.92 -14.36
C ARG A 211 -11.94 -9.81 -14.14
N TRP A 212 -12.30 -8.74 -13.43
CA TRP A 212 -11.52 -7.51 -13.36
C TRP A 212 -10.62 -7.50 -12.13
N ILE A 213 -9.60 -8.35 -12.14
CA ILE A 213 -8.69 -8.50 -10.98
C ILE A 213 -7.87 -7.24 -10.68
N GLN A 214 -7.58 -6.44 -11.72
CA GLN A 214 -6.96 -5.11 -11.61
C GLN A 214 -7.80 -4.12 -10.79
N ASP A 215 -9.12 -4.27 -10.81
CA ASP A 215 -10.01 -3.28 -10.22
C ASP A 215 -10.17 -3.44 -8.70
N GLU A 216 -9.99 -4.67 -8.18
CA GLU A 216 -10.29 -4.96 -6.78
C GLU A 216 -9.12 -4.65 -5.84
N MET A 217 -7.88 -4.71 -6.33
CA MET A 217 -6.72 -4.62 -5.47
C MET A 217 -5.50 -4.08 -6.19
N GLU A 218 -4.61 -3.47 -5.40
CA GLU A 218 -3.35 -2.89 -5.85
C GLU A 218 -2.22 -3.42 -4.97
N PHE A 219 -1.10 -3.80 -5.60
CA PHE A 219 0.01 -4.38 -4.87
C PHE A 219 1.02 -3.29 -4.48
N GLY A 220 1.29 -3.19 -3.18
CA GLY A 220 2.36 -2.37 -2.65
C GLY A 220 3.22 -3.15 -1.67
N TYR A 221 4.06 -2.43 -0.93
CA TYR A 221 4.89 -2.98 0.12
C TYR A 221 5.10 -1.98 1.25
N VAL A 222 5.55 -2.50 2.39
CA VAL A 222 6.08 -1.72 3.51
C VAL A 222 7.53 -2.12 3.75
N GLN A 223 8.33 -1.20 4.26
CA GLN A 223 9.76 -1.42 4.46
C GLN A 223 10.27 -0.75 5.74
N ALA A 224 11.03 -1.52 6.50
CA ALA A 224 11.85 -1.10 7.62
C ALA A 224 13.27 -1.70 7.48
N PRO A 225 14.26 -1.20 8.23
CA PRO A 225 15.62 -1.75 8.18
C PRO A 225 15.71 -3.25 8.51
N HIS A 226 14.80 -3.77 9.33
CA HIS A 226 14.79 -5.15 9.80
C HIS A 226 13.90 -6.10 8.98
N LYS A 227 12.95 -5.58 8.20
CA LYS A 227 11.93 -6.38 7.50
C LYS A 227 11.28 -5.60 6.34
N THR A 228 10.90 -6.31 5.28
CA THR A 228 10.14 -5.78 4.14
C THR A 228 9.17 -6.86 3.70
N PHE A 229 7.91 -6.52 3.46
CA PHE A 229 6.90 -7.45 2.95
C PHE A 229 5.86 -6.72 2.08
N PRO A 230 5.27 -7.42 1.08
CA PRO A 230 4.19 -6.88 0.25
C PRO A 230 2.91 -6.66 1.06
N VAL A 231 2.12 -5.65 0.70
CA VAL A 231 0.84 -5.33 1.32
C VAL A 231 -0.17 -5.06 0.21
N VAL A 232 -1.23 -5.86 0.16
CA VAL A 232 -2.35 -5.63 -0.76
C VAL A 232 -3.20 -4.47 -0.25
N PHE A 233 -3.42 -3.48 -1.10
CA PHE A 233 -4.43 -2.46 -0.87
C PHE A 233 -5.72 -2.92 -1.56
N ASP A 234 -6.75 -3.14 -0.76
CA ASP A 234 -8.08 -3.62 -1.19
C ASP A 234 -9.01 -2.43 -1.45
N SER A 235 -9.58 -2.40 -2.66
CA SER A 235 -10.46 -1.34 -3.15
C SER A 235 -11.85 -1.45 -2.51
N PRO A 236 -12.52 -0.32 -2.21
CA PRO A 236 -13.93 -0.34 -1.79
C PRO A 236 -14.91 -0.72 -2.92
N ARG A 237 -14.41 -1.23 -4.06
CA ARG A 237 -15.22 -1.70 -5.19
C ARG A 237 -16.21 -2.80 -4.80
N ASP A 238 -15.80 -3.72 -3.92
CA ASP A 238 -16.64 -4.72 -3.24
C ASP A 238 -17.58 -5.53 -4.18
N ARG A 239 -17.09 -6.00 -5.34
CA ARG A 239 -17.89 -6.83 -6.27
C ARG A 239 -17.62 -8.32 -6.08
N GLY A 240 -17.44 -9.06 -7.19
CA GLY A 240 -17.27 -10.51 -7.15
C GLY A 240 -15.93 -10.92 -6.56
N LEU A 241 -14.93 -10.03 -6.55
CA LEU A 241 -13.60 -10.30 -5.98
C LEU A 241 -13.41 -9.82 -4.54
N LYS A 242 -14.42 -9.25 -3.87
CA LYS A 242 -14.30 -8.63 -2.52
C LYS A 242 -13.65 -9.47 -1.41
N ASP A 243 -13.68 -10.79 -1.54
CA ASP A 243 -13.09 -11.66 -0.53
C ASP A 243 -11.67 -12.12 -0.92
N PHE A 244 -11.26 -11.95 -2.17
CA PHE A 244 -10.02 -12.48 -2.72
C PHE A 244 -8.78 -11.90 -2.02
N PRO A 245 -8.68 -10.58 -1.79
CA PRO A 245 -7.54 -10.02 -1.05
C PRO A 245 -7.39 -10.59 0.37
N VAL A 246 -8.49 -10.81 1.08
CA VAL A 246 -8.46 -11.32 2.47
C VAL A 246 -8.29 -12.83 2.54
N LYS A 247 -8.91 -13.59 1.63
CA LYS A 247 -8.92 -15.06 1.68
C LYS A 247 -7.71 -15.69 0.99
N SER A 248 -7.23 -15.08 -0.09
CA SER A 248 -6.28 -15.71 -1.02
C SER A 248 -4.93 -14.97 -1.07
N ILE A 249 -4.87 -13.70 -0.66
CA ILE A 249 -3.63 -12.90 -0.66
C ILE A 249 -3.08 -12.70 0.77
N LEU A 250 -3.90 -12.24 1.72
CA LEU A 250 -3.47 -12.05 3.12
C LEU A 250 -2.97 -13.37 3.74
N GLY A 251 -1.72 -13.34 4.21
CA GLY A 251 -1.06 -14.51 4.77
C GLY A 251 0.28 -14.15 5.41
N PRO A 252 1.11 -15.16 5.69
CA PRO A 252 2.45 -14.93 6.24
C PRO A 252 3.29 -14.08 5.29
N ASP A 253 3.92 -13.02 5.80
CA ASP A 253 4.70 -12.07 4.99
C ASP A 253 3.90 -11.40 3.86
N PHE A 254 2.57 -11.32 3.95
CA PHE A 254 1.73 -10.60 2.99
C PHE A 254 0.62 -9.83 3.71
N GLY A 255 0.80 -8.51 3.82
CA GLY A 255 -0.09 -7.63 4.56
C GLY A 255 -1.37 -7.25 3.82
N TYR A 256 -2.33 -6.71 4.57
CA TYR A 256 -3.60 -6.23 4.06
C TYR A 256 -3.93 -4.82 4.58
N VAL A 257 -4.41 -3.96 3.69
CA VAL A 257 -4.98 -2.67 4.04
C VAL A 257 -6.20 -2.38 3.16
N ALA A 258 -7.20 -1.70 3.72
CA ALA A 258 -8.37 -1.24 2.98
C ALA A 258 -8.81 0.14 3.50
N ARG A 259 -9.56 0.87 2.67
CA ARG A 259 -10.25 2.10 3.07
C ARG A 259 -11.70 2.02 2.61
N GLN A 260 -12.60 2.14 3.58
CA GLN A 260 -14.03 2.09 3.34
C GLN A 260 -14.50 3.38 2.63
N ALA A 261 -15.46 3.24 1.72
CA ALA A 261 -16.12 4.37 1.05
C ALA A 261 -17.56 4.51 1.59
N PRO A 262 -17.79 5.19 2.73
CA PRO A 262 -19.10 5.26 3.37
C PRO A 262 -20.16 5.96 2.50
N ASP A 263 -19.73 6.89 1.63
CA ASP A 263 -20.60 7.58 0.67
C ASP A 263 -20.86 6.77 -0.61
N GLY A 264 -20.36 5.53 -0.66
CA GLY A 264 -20.41 4.64 -1.82
C GLY A 264 -19.16 4.71 -2.70
N ALA A 265 -18.87 3.60 -3.39
CA ALA A 265 -17.81 3.51 -4.39
C ALA A 265 -18.34 3.83 -5.79
N SER A 266 -17.55 4.58 -6.55
CA SER A 266 -17.77 4.89 -7.96
C SER A 266 -16.90 4.02 -8.86
N SER A 267 -17.07 4.14 -10.18
CA SER A 267 -16.15 3.48 -11.12
C SER A 267 -14.69 3.92 -10.93
N LEU A 268 -14.45 5.14 -10.45
CA LEU A 268 -13.11 5.68 -10.21
C LEU A 268 -12.43 5.14 -8.94
N ASP A 269 -13.15 4.32 -8.16
CA ASP A 269 -12.61 3.60 -7.00
C ASP A 269 -12.00 2.25 -7.35
N SER A 270 -12.28 1.71 -8.54
CA SER A 270 -11.55 0.56 -9.08
C SER A 270 -10.07 0.90 -9.27
N PHE A 271 -9.18 -0.03 -8.96
CA PHE A 271 -7.73 0.23 -8.96
C PHE A 271 -7.04 0.16 -10.34
N GLY A 272 -7.76 -0.13 -11.44
CA GLY A 272 -7.33 0.34 -12.78
C GLY A 272 -7.20 1.87 -12.88
N ASN A 273 -7.86 2.60 -11.97
CA ASN A 273 -7.74 4.05 -11.82
C ASN A 273 -6.61 4.50 -10.86
N LEU A 274 -5.79 3.58 -10.36
CA LEU A 274 -4.69 3.84 -9.42
C LEU A 274 -3.39 3.29 -9.99
N GLU A 275 -2.54 4.18 -10.52
CA GLU A 275 -1.27 3.82 -11.14
C GLU A 275 -0.09 4.54 -10.47
N VAL A 276 1.14 4.19 -10.83
CA VAL A 276 2.32 4.91 -10.33
C VAL A 276 3.38 5.09 -11.41
N SER A 277 3.93 6.30 -11.48
CA SER A 277 5.03 6.57 -12.41
C SER A 277 6.31 5.87 -11.99
N PRO A 278 7.25 5.62 -12.92
CA PRO A 278 8.63 5.31 -12.55
C PRO A 278 9.30 6.46 -11.79
N PRO A 279 10.50 6.24 -11.21
CA PRO A 279 11.27 7.30 -10.56
C PRO A 279 11.55 8.49 -11.49
N VAL A 280 11.35 9.71 -10.98
CA VAL A 280 11.50 10.95 -11.77
C VAL A 280 12.06 12.11 -10.96
N THR A 281 12.79 13.00 -11.62
CA THR A 281 13.17 14.31 -11.08
C THR A 281 12.39 15.41 -11.81
N VAL A 282 11.69 16.26 -11.06
CA VAL A 282 10.86 17.34 -11.59
C VAL A 282 11.38 18.67 -11.03
N ARG A 283 11.96 19.51 -11.89
CA ARG A 283 12.46 20.85 -11.52
C ARG A 283 13.36 20.85 -10.28
N GLY A 284 14.29 19.88 -10.20
CA GLY A 284 15.23 19.74 -9.09
C GLY A 284 14.71 18.96 -7.88
N LYS A 285 13.41 18.63 -7.82
CA LYS A 285 12.86 17.75 -6.79
C LYS A 285 12.85 16.29 -7.27
N GLU A 286 13.47 15.42 -6.50
CA GLU A 286 13.50 13.98 -6.77
C GLU A 286 12.27 13.27 -6.20
N TYR A 287 11.76 12.31 -6.97
CA TYR A 287 10.74 11.35 -6.60
C TYR A 287 11.30 9.95 -6.86
N PRO A 288 12.16 9.44 -5.96
CA PRO A 288 12.91 8.20 -6.19
C PRO A 288 12.01 6.96 -6.23
N LEU A 289 10.79 7.06 -5.71
CA LEU A 289 9.77 6.01 -5.74
C LEU A 289 8.67 6.30 -6.77
N GLY A 290 8.86 7.31 -7.62
CA GLY A 290 7.85 7.77 -8.55
C GLY A 290 6.72 8.56 -7.90
N ARG A 291 5.61 8.72 -8.63
CA ARG A 291 4.43 9.46 -8.18
C ARG A 291 3.17 8.71 -8.55
N ILE A 292 2.28 8.53 -7.58
CA ILE A 292 0.97 7.93 -7.77
C ILE A 292 0.15 8.79 -8.75
N LEU A 293 -0.59 8.16 -9.65
CA LEU A 293 -1.45 8.75 -10.66
C LEU A 293 -2.87 8.25 -10.42
N ILE A 294 -3.81 9.19 -10.23
CA ILE A 294 -5.21 8.87 -9.92
C ILE A 294 -6.09 9.62 -10.91
N GLY A 295 -7.01 8.93 -11.58
CA GLY A 295 -7.97 9.60 -12.44
C GLY A 295 -9.11 10.26 -11.66
N SER A 296 -9.55 11.41 -12.15
CA SER A 296 -10.54 12.28 -11.52
C SER A 296 -11.34 13.07 -12.58
N SER A 297 -12.33 13.81 -12.10
CA SER A 297 -13.10 14.76 -12.91
C SER A 297 -12.33 16.04 -13.22
N PHE A 298 -12.73 16.72 -14.30
CA PHE A 298 -12.13 18.00 -14.64
C PHE A 298 -12.42 19.04 -13.53
N PRO A 299 -11.42 19.81 -13.05
CA PRO A 299 -11.57 20.64 -11.85
C PRO A 299 -12.74 21.63 -11.84
N ARG A 300 -13.17 22.10 -13.02
CA ARG A 300 -14.21 23.13 -13.17
C ARG A 300 -15.65 22.62 -13.19
N PHE A 301 -15.88 21.35 -13.53
CA PHE A 301 -17.22 20.87 -13.88
C PHE A 301 -17.82 19.89 -12.86
N GLY A 302 -17.04 19.48 -11.86
CA GLY A 302 -17.42 18.35 -11.00
C GLY A 302 -17.46 17.05 -11.80
N GLY A 303 -17.90 15.96 -11.17
CA GLY A 303 -17.98 14.64 -11.80
C GLY A 303 -17.56 13.54 -10.83
N ARG A 304 -17.31 12.34 -11.37
CA ARG A 304 -16.87 11.21 -10.54
C ARG A 304 -15.48 11.49 -10.00
N ARG A 305 -15.18 10.94 -8.81
CA ARG A 305 -13.89 11.02 -8.14
C ARG A 305 -13.69 9.76 -7.31
N MET A 306 -12.43 9.36 -7.15
CA MET A 306 -12.05 8.38 -6.14
C MET A 306 -12.51 8.85 -4.76
N ALA A 307 -12.97 7.90 -3.93
CA ALA A 307 -13.44 8.09 -2.58
C ALA A 307 -12.40 8.85 -1.77
N LYS A 308 -12.90 9.83 -1.00
CA LYS A 308 -12.05 10.73 -0.22
C LYS A 308 -11.13 9.95 0.73
N ALA A 309 -11.63 8.90 1.37
CA ALA A 309 -10.85 8.07 2.29
C ALA A 309 -9.66 7.37 1.61
N VAL A 310 -9.84 6.86 0.38
CA VAL A 310 -8.76 6.25 -0.42
C VAL A 310 -7.74 7.31 -0.84
N LYS A 311 -8.21 8.43 -1.39
CA LYS A 311 -7.33 9.55 -1.80
C LYS A 311 -6.52 10.11 -0.63
N ASP A 312 -7.17 10.33 0.50
CA ASP A 312 -6.56 10.87 1.72
C ASP A 312 -5.47 9.93 2.26
N PHE A 313 -5.76 8.61 2.28
CA PHE A 313 -4.77 7.60 2.63
C PHE A 313 -3.54 7.68 1.72
N LEU A 314 -3.72 7.70 0.39
CA LEU A 314 -2.60 7.78 -0.56
C LEU A 314 -1.78 9.07 -0.39
N MET A 315 -2.43 10.19 -0.13
CA MET A 315 -1.76 11.47 0.16
C MET A 315 -0.95 11.42 1.47
N ALA A 316 -1.49 10.75 2.50
CA ALA A 316 -0.85 10.64 3.81
C ALA A 316 0.45 9.82 3.80
N GLN A 317 0.63 8.94 2.81
CA GLN A 317 1.86 8.14 2.65
C GLN A 317 3.08 9.00 2.30
N LYS A 318 2.87 10.19 1.71
CA LYS A 318 3.86 11.23 1.35
C LYS A 318 4.93 10.85 0.32
N VAL A 319 5.39 9.61 0.30
CA VAL A 319 6.60 9.17 -0.42
C VAL A 319 6.43 9.05 -1.93
N GLN A 320 5.19 8.88 -2.41
CA GLN A 320 4.84 8.87 -3.84
C GLN A 320 3.79 9.95 -4.19
N ALA A 321 3.82 11.08 -3.47
CA ALA A 321 2.95 12.26 -3.62
C ALA A 321 2.03 12.27 -4.87
N PRO A 322 0.75 11.87 -4.72
CA PRO A 322 -0.16 11.64 -5.84
C PRO A 322 -0.35 12.83 -6.79
N VAL A 323 -0.73 12.54 -8.03
CA VAL A 323 -1.12 13.47 -9.09
C VAL A 323 -2.48 13.05 -9.62
N GLU A 324 -3.43 14.00 -9.64
CA GLU A 324 -4.74 13.77 -10.24
C GLU A 324 -4.69 14.04 -11.76
N LEU A 325 -5.20 13.09 -12.53
CA LEU A 325 -5.34 13.14 -13.98
C LEU A 325 -6.83 13.25 -14.35
N PHE A 326 -7.13 13.70 -15.56
CA PHE A 326 -8.49 13.76 -16.05
C PHE A 326 -8.85 12.46 -16.78
N SER A 327 -9.63 11.60 -16.13
CA SER A 327 -10.10 10.32 -16.69
C SER A 327 -11.63 10.27 -16.83
N ASP A 328 -12.37 11.18 -16.18
CA ASP A 328 -13.84 11.13 -16.12
C ASP A 328 -14.55 11.32 -17.47
N TRP A 329 -13.81 11.65 -18.54
CA TRP A 329 -14.31 11.64 -19.91
C TRP A 329 -14.51 10.23 -20.49
N LEU A 330 -13.88 9.21 -19.90
CA LEU A 330 -14.05 7.80 -20.25
C LEU A 330 -15.30 7.23 -19.58
N GLN A 331 -15.94 6.29 -20.27
CA GLN A 331 -17.13 5.59 -19.74
C GLN A 331 -16.80 4.86 -18.42
N VAL A 332 -15.68 4.12 -18.39
CA VAL A 332 -15.20 3.44 -17.19
C VAL A 332 -14.48 4.44 -16.29
N GLY A 333 -13.58 5.26 -16.84
CA GLY A 333 -13.02 6.42 -16.12
C GLY A 333 -11.68 6.15 -15.48
N HIS A 334 -10.90 5.21 -16.01
CA HIS A 334 -9.63 4.77 -15.43
C HIS A 334 -8.44 5.36 -16.18
N VAL A 335 -7.28 5.39 -15.51
CA VAL A 335 -6.06 5.93 -16.12
C VAL A 335 -5.36 4.92 -17.01
N ASP A 336 -5.42 3.63 -16.67
CA ASP A 336 -4.88 2.52 -17.45
C ASP A 336 -5.45 2.43 -18.88
N GLU A 337 -6.67 2.93 -19.10
CA GLU A 337 -7.32 3.01 -20.41
C GLU A 337 -6.56 3.89 -21.42
N PHE A 338 -5.79 4.88 -20.94
CA PHE A 338 -5.12 5.84 -21.81
C PHE A 338 -3.63 6.04 -21.53
N LEU A 339 -3.08 5.51 -20.44
CA LEU A 339 -1.66 5.59 -20.13
C LEU A 339 -1.07 4.26 -19.65
N SER A 340 0.21 4.05 -19.95
CA SER A 340 1.01 2.97 -19.35
C SER A 340 2.49 3.33 -19.37
N PHE A 341 3.31 2.63 -18.60
CA PHE A 341 4.77 2.77 -18.62
C PHE A 341 5.44 1.47 -19.01
N VAL A 342 6.48 1.57 -19.83
CA VAL A 342 7.33 0.43 -20.21
C VAL A 342 8.80 0.74 -19.94
N PRO A 343 9.60 -0.25 -19.48
CA PRO A 343 11.03 -0.07 -19.32
C PRO A 343 11.71 0.18 -20.68
N ALA A 344 12.76 1.00 -20.68
CA ALA A 344 13.54 1.31 -21.87
C ALA A 344 15.03 1.39 -21.50
N PRO A 345 15.95 0.93 -22.36
CA PRO A 345 17.38 0.87 -22.05
C PRO A 345 18.08 2.25 -22.01
N ASP A 346 17.38 3.32 -22.36
CA ASP A 346 17.93 4.66 -22.57
C ASP A 346 17.13 5.74 -21.82
N ARG A 347 17.57 7.00 -21.98
CA ARG A 347 16.92 8.20 -21.41
C ARG A 347 16.78 8.07 -19.88
N LYS A 348 15.56 7.93 -19.38
CA LYS A 348 15.24 7.81 -17.95
C LYS A 348 14.95 6.36 -17.52
N GLY A 349 15.25 5.38 -18.37
CA GLY A 349 14.96 3.98 -18.09
C GLY A 349 13.54 3.53 -18.47
N PHE A 350 12.72 4.42 -19.06
CA PHE A 350 11.33 4.12 -19.39
C PHE A 350 10.75 4.99 -20.52
N ARG A 351 9.54 4.63 -20.98
CA ARG A 351 8.66 5.45 -21.82
C ARG A 351 7.25 5.49 -21.24
N LEU A 352 6.62 6.65 -21.34
CA LEU A 352 5.17 6.81 -21.15
C LEU A 352 4.50 6.51 -22.49
N LEU A 353 3.57 5.56 -22.48
CA LEU A 353 2.68 5.27 -23.59
C LEU A 353 1.37 6.02 -23.34
N LEU A 354 0.86 6.70 -24.36
CA LEU A 354 -0.45 7.35 -24.34
C LEU A 354 -1.27 6.87 -25.52
N ALA A 355 -2.56 6.60 -25.30
CA ALA A 355 -3.50 6.39 -26.39
C ALA A 355 -3.55 7.65 -27.26
N SER A 356 -3.41 7.49 -28.58
CA SER A 356 -3.32 8.60 -29.53
C SER A 356 -4.22 8.36 -30.74
N PRO A 357 -5.46 8.87 -30.73
CA PRO A 357 -6.31 8.85 -31.91
C PRO A 357 -5.65 9.54 -33.11
N SER A 358 -4.94 10.64 -32.89
CA SER A 358 -4.27 11.38 -33.97
C SER A 358 -3.22 10.53 -34.70
N ALA A 359 -2.41 9.75 -33.96
CA ALA A 359 -1.43 8.83 -34.54
C ALA A 359 -2.11 7.70 -35.34
N CYS A 360 -3.24 7.17 -34.84
CA CYS A 360 -4.02 6.17 -35.56
C CYS A 360 -4.57 6.73 -36.89
N TYR A 361 -5.16 7.94 -36.87
CA TYR A 361 -5.63 8.60 -38.08
C TYR A 361 -4.51 8.91 -39.08
N GLN A 362 -3.30 9.22 -38.60
CA GLN A 362 -2.14 9.39 -39.46
C GLN A 362 -1.79 8.06 -40.14
N LEU A 363 -1.65 6.97 -39.38
CA LEU A 363 -1.35 5.65 -39.92
C LEU A 363 -2.39 5.20 -40.97
N LEU A 364 -3.68 5.41 -40.68
CA LEU A 364 -4.75 5.04 -41.60
C LEU A 364 -4.68 5.85 -42.91
N ARG A 365 -4.35 7.15 -42.85
CA ARG A 365 -4.14 7.96 -44.05
C ARG A 365 -2.93 7.51 -44.86
N GLU A 366 -1.80 7.25 -44.21
CA GLU A 366 -0.60 6.71 -44.88
C GLU A 366 -0.93 5.39 -45.61
N LYS A 367 -1.68 4.50 -44.97
CA LYS A 367 -2.11 3.24 -45.60
C LYS A 367 -3.12 3.42 -46.73
N GLN A 368 -4.01 4.41 -46.62
CA GLN A 368 -4.89 4.78 -47.73
C GLN A 368 -4.09 5.29 -48.94
N GLU A 369 -3.10 6.16 -48.73
CA GLU A 369 -2.21 6.71 -49.76
C GLU A 369 -1.34 5.64 -50.44
N GLU A 370 -0.93 4.62 -49.69
CA GLU A 370 -0.24 3.42 -50.21
C GLU A 370 -1.16 2.48 -51.01
N GLY A 371 -2.47 2.77 -51.11
CA GLY A 371 -3.44 1.98 -51.86
C GLY A 371 -4.19 0.91 -51.05
N TYR A 372 -4.03 0.87 -49.73
CA TYR A 372 -4.71 -0.09 -48.84
C TYR A 372 -6.05 0.42 -48.30
N GLY A 373 -6.69 1.40 -48.94
CA GLY A 373 -7.95 2.00 -48.48
C GLY A 373 -9.11 1.00 -48.26
N GLU A 374 -9.12 -0.11 -48.98
CA GLU A 374 -10.13 -1.19 -48.86
C GLU A 374 -9.80 -2.23 -47.78
N ALA A 375 -8.66 -2.11 -47.09
CA ALA A 375 -8.35 -2.98 -45.96
C ALA A 375 -9.41 -2.80 -44.86
N THR A 376 -9.88 -3.90 -44.27
CA THR A 376 -10.97 -3.90 -43.29
C THR A 376 -10.46 -3.99 -41.86
N MET A 377 -11.06 -3.20 -40.98
CA MET A 377 -10.89 -3.38 -39.53
C MET A 377 -11.66 -4.63 -39.07
N PHE A 378 -11.22 -5.22 -37.95
CA PHE A 378 -11.82 -6.42 -37.35
C PHE A 378 -11.79 -7.67 -38.26
N HIS A 379 -10.77 -7.74 -39.14
CA HIS A 379 -10.49 -8.95 -39.90
C HIS A 379 -10.28 -10.15 -38.97
N GLY A 380 -10.82 -11.33 -39.33
CA GLY A 380 -10.79 -12.53 -38.51
C GLY A 380 -11.87 -12.64 -37.43
N LEU A 381 -12.60 -11.56 -37.13
CA LEU A 381 -13.72 -11.61 -36.18
C LEU A 381 -15.05 -11.93 -36.88
N GLU A 382 -15.81 -12.86 -36.32
CA GLU A 382 -17.16 -13.19 -36.78
C GLU A 382 -18.20 -12.23 -36.22
N LYS A 383 -19.29 -12.01 -36.96
CA LYS A 383 -20.49 -11.27 -36.51
C LYS A 383 -20.25 -9.81 -36.08
N VAL A 384 -19.16 -9.20 -36.52
CA VAL A 384 -18.89 -7.76 -36.34
C VAL A 384 -18.87 -7.03 -37.68
N PRO A 385 -19.37 -5.78 -37.75
CA PRO A 385 -19.16 -4.91 -38.91
C PRO A 385 -17.67 -4.74 -39.19
N LYS A 386 -17.29 -4.74 -40.47
CA LYS A 386 -15.88 -4.67 -40.90
C LYS A 386 -15.66 -3.43 -41.76
N PRO A 387 -15.61 -2.22 -41.17
CA PRO A 387 -15.45 -1.01 -41.95
C PRO A 387 -14.07 -0.97 -42.60
N THR A 388 -13.99 -0.44 -43.82
CA THR A 388 -12.72 -0.23 -44.52
C THR A 388 -11.98 0.99 -43.96
N ILE A 389 -10.68 1.11 -44.26
CA ILE A 389 -9.93 2.33 -43.97
C ILE A 389 -10.62 3.56 -44.58
N ASN A 390 -11.11 3.45 -45.82
CA ASN A 390 -11.85 4.52 -46.50
C ASN A 390 -13.12 4.94 -45.73
N GLU A 391 -13.88 3.98 -45.23
CA GLU A 391 -15.09 4.24 -44.44
C GLU A 391 -14.77 4.86 -43.07
N ILE A 392 -13.74 4.39 -42.38
CA ILE A 392 -13.29 4.96 -41.10
C ILE A 392 -12.84 6.40 -41.28
N LEU A 393 -12.01 6.66 -42.30
CA LEU A 393 -11.49 7.99 -42.58
C LEU A 393 -12.61 8.95 -43.00
N SER A 394 -13.59 8.51 -43.79
CA SER A 394 -14.71 9.36 -44.24
C SER A 394 -15.79 9.61 -43.17
N ASN A 395 -15.79 8.85 -42.07
CA ASN A 395 -16.76 9.03 -40.98
C ASN A 395 -16.47 10.29 -40.14
N GLU A 396 -17.17 11.39 -40.45
CA GLU A 396 -17.02 12.67 -39.76
C GLU A 396 -17.41 12.61 -38.28
N GLY A 397 -18.44 11.83 -37.93
CA GLY A 397 -18.90 11.68 -36.54
C GLY A 397 -17.84 11.02 -35.67
N LEU A 398 -17.26 9.92 -36.15
CA LEU A 398 -16.16 9.23 -35.49
C LEU A 398 -14.92 10.13 -35.37
N ARG A 399 -14.61 10.89 -36.42
CA ARG A 399 -13.50 11.85 -36.40
C ARG A 399 -13.71 12.94 -35.35
N LYS A 400 -14.90 13.53 -35.28
CA LYS A 400 -15.23 14.56 -34.28
C LYS A 400 -15.11 14.02 -32.86
N PHE A 401 -15.57 12.79 -32.62
CA PHE A 401 -15.42 12.13 -31.32
C PHE A 401 -13.94 11.92 -30.97
N ASN A 402 -13.14 11.38 -31.88
CA ASN A 402 -11.70 11.17 -31.65
C ASN A 402 -10.91 12.48 -31.50
N CYS A 403 -11.34 13.57 -32.15
CA CYS A 403 -10.77 14.90 -31.93
C CYS A 403 -11.09 15.48 -30.54
N TYR A 404 -12.17 15.03 -29.89
CA TYR A 404 -12.47 15.39 -28.50
C TYR A 404 -11.65 14.56 -27.51
N VAL A 405 -11.44 13.27 -27.83
CA VAL A 405 -10.61 12.36 -27.02
C VAL A 405 -9.13 12.76 -27.06
N GLN A 406 -8.65 13.23 -28.21
CA GLN A 406 -7.28 13.70 -28.42
C GLN A 406 -7.04 15.07 -27.77
#